data_AF-A0A8T7DMA2-F1
#
_entry.id   AF-A0A8T7DMA2-F1
#
_cell.length_a   1.000
_cell.length_b   1.000
_cell.length_c   1.000
_cell.angle_alpha   90.00
_cell.angle_beta   90.00
_cell.angle_gamma   90.00
#
_symmetry.space_group_name_H-M   'P 1'
#
loop_
_entity.id
_entity.type
_entity.pdbx_description
1 polymer ?
#
loop_
_entity_poly.entity_id
_entity_poly.type
_entity_poly.pdbx_seq_one_letter_code
_entity_poly.pdbx_strand_id
1 'polypeptide(L)' 'MRGLVPPDPESSTSGMHFAVVYVPRRSRNRFAANCVEIKPTAADAIDDADPDNKRFAARVSGPSKSSEGQ' A
#
# COMPACT_ATOMS: atom_id res chain seq x y z
N MET A 1 -21.77 33.77 0.63
CA MET A 1 -20.47 33.67 1.31
C MET A 1 -19.77 32.42 0.81
N ARG A 2 -18.64 32.57 0.12
CA ARG A 2 -17.76 31.48 -0.34
C ARG A 2 -16.50 31.55 0.51
N GLY A 3 -16.01 30.42 1.00
CA GLY A 3 -14.80 30.33 1.83
C GLY A 3 -15.17 29.90 3.25
N LEU A 4 -14.55 28.90 3.85
CA LEU A 4 -13.20 28.40 3.67
C LEU A 4 -13.26 26.93 4.09
N VAL A 5 -13.05 25.97 3.18
CA VAL A 5 -12.75 24.61 3.60
C VAL A 5 -11.29 24.65 4.07
N PRO A 6 -10.98 24.36 5.34
CA PRO A 6 -9.59 24.26 5.77
C PRO A 6 -8.92 23.17 4.92
N PRO A 7 -7.75 23.43 4.31
CA PRO A 7 -6.97 22.35 3.73
C PRO A 7 -6.56 21.45 4.88
N ASP A 8 -7.17 20.27 4.97
CA ASP A 8 -6.75 19.20 5.86
C ASP A 8 -5.23 18.99 5.68
N PRO A 9 -4.39 19.25 6.70
CA PRO A 9 -2.94 19.17 6.57
C PRO A 9 -2.40 17.73 6.57
N GLU A 10 -3.26 16.73 6.43
CA GLU A 10 -2.84 15.32 6.34
C GLU A 10 -3.04 14.73 4.93
N SER A 11 -3.07 15.57 3.91
CA SER A 11 -2.89 15.13 2.52
C SER A 11 -1.42 14.81 2.23
N SER A 12 -0.86 13.81 2.92
CA SER A 12 0.36 13.11 2.53
C SER A 12 0.02 11.68 2.15
N THR A 13 -1.02 11.48 1.34
CA THR A 13 -1.48 10.15 0.90
C THR A 13 -0.99 9.80 -0.51
N SER A 14 0.20 10.27 -0.88
CA SER A 14 0.91 9.81 -2.09
C SER A 14 2.40 9.58 -1.80
N GLY A 15 2.70 8.85 -0.72
CA GLY A 15 4.02 8.28 -0.50
C GLY A 15 4.15 6.94 -1.23
N MET A 16 5.30 6.69 -1.85
CA MET A 16 5.67 5.32 -2.20
C MET A 16 6.08 4.61 -0.90
N HIS A 17 5.32 3.60 -0.51
CA HIS A 17 5.63 2.76 0.65
C HIS A 17 6.22 1.44 0.18
N PHE A 18 7.02 0.83 1.05
CA PHE A 18 7.48 -0.54 0.87
C PHE A 18 6.45 -1.48 1.48
N ALA A 19 6.19 -2.59 0.81
CA ALA A 19 5.25 -3.58 1.30
C ALA A 19 5.65 -4.98 0.86
N VAL A 20 5.18 -5.98 1.60
CA VAL A 20 5.24 -7.37 1.20
C VAL A 20 3.87 -7.78 0.70
N VAL A 21 3.81 -8.23 -0.55
CA VAL A 21 2.57 -8.65 -1.19
C VAL A 21 2.53 -10.16 -1.30
N TYR A 22 1.50 -10.76 -0.71
CA TYR A 22 1.21 -12.18 -0.86
C TYR A 22 0.46 -12.45 -2.17
N VAL A 23 1.09 -13.23 -3.06
CA VAL A 23 0.61 -13.58 -4.40
C VAL A 23 0.36 -15.09 -4.48
N PRO A 24 -0.74 -15.60 -3.89
CA PRO A 24 -1.04 -17.04 -3.91
C PRO A 24 -1.18 -17.58 -5.34
N ARG A 25 -1.67 -16.74 -6.25
CA ARG A 25 -1.91 -17.05 -7.66
C ARG A 25 -1.71 -15.79 -8.51
N ARG A 26 -0.79 -15.85 -9.47
CA ARG A 26 -0.35 -14.73 -10.33
C ARG A 26 -1.37 -14.32 -11.42
N SER A 27 -2.65 -14.40 -11.09
CA SER A 27 -3.77 -14.21 -12.04
C SER A 27 -4.50 -12.87 -11.87
N ARG A 28 -4.27 -12.13 -10.77
CA ARG A 28 -4.89 -10.82 -10.54
C ARG A 28 -3.82 -9.75 -10.32
N ASN A 29 -4.00 -8.60 -10.95
CA ASN A 29 -3.21 -7.38 -10.74
C ASN A 29 -3.70 -6.54 -9.54
N ARG A 30 -4.68 -7.04 -8.77
CA ARG A 30 -5.21 -6.39 -7.58
C ARG A 30 -5.18 -7.36 -6.42
N PHE A 31 -4.54 -6.96 -5.33
CA PHE A 31 -4.43 -7.71 -4.09
C PHE A 31 -5.31 -7.05 -3.03
N ALA A 32 -5.96 -7.85 -2.20
CA ALA A 32 -6.70 -7.33 -1.05
C ALA A 32 -5.72 -6.69 -0.06
N ALA A 33 -6.18 -5.72 0.74
CA ALA A 33 -5.35 -5.10 1.78
C ALA A 33 -4.76 -6.15 2.76
N ASN A 34 -5.50 -7.23 3.04
CA ASN A 34 -5.02 -8.35 3.84
C ASN A 34 -3.82 -9.11 3.24
N CYS A 35 -3.58 -8.96 1.93
CA CYS A 35 -2.44 -9.56 1.24
C CYS A 35 -1.28 -8.57 1.07
N VAL A 36 -1.39 -7.35 1.60
CA VAL A 36 -0.39 -6.30 1.47
C VAL A 36 0.02 -5.85 2.86
N GLU A 37 1.26 -6.13 3.24
CA GLU A 37 1.81 -5.73 4.52
C GLU A 37 2.76 -4.55 4.32
N ILE A 38 2.38 -3.36 4.79
CA ILE A 38 3.21 -2.16 4.68
C ILE A 38 4.39 -2.26 5.65
N LYS A 39 5.58 -2.03 5.12
CA LYS A 39 6.83 -2.02 5.87
C LYS A 39 7.42 -0.61 5.92
N PRO A 40 8.12 -0.27 7.01
CA PRO A 40 8.72 1.06 7.19
C PRO A 40 9.89 1.28 6.21
N THR A 41 10.60 0.23 5.82
CA THR A 41 11.81 0.32 4.99
C THR A 41 11.83 -0.72 3.88
N ALA A 42 12.64 -0.46 2.85
CA ALA A 42 12.90 -1.43 1.78
C ALA A 42 13.60 -2.69 2.32
N ALA A 43 14.48 -2.54 3.31
CA ALA A 43 15.20 -3.65 3.92
C ALA A 43 14.22 -4.62 4.60
N ASP A 44 13.30 -4.11 5.43
CA ASP A 44 12.23 -4.92 6.04
C ASP A 44 11.41 -5.67 4.97
N ALA A 45 11.03 -5.00 3.88
CA ALA A 45 10.23 -5.62 2.83
C ALA A 45 10.99 -6.72 2.08
N ILE A 46 12.31 -6.60 1.97
CA ILE A 46 13.17 -7.61 1.33
C ILE A 46 13.47 -8.76 2.30
N ASP A 47 13.66 -8.48 3.59
CA ASP A 47 13.92 -9.48 4.63
C ASP A 47 12.69 -10.39 4.84
N ASP A 48 11.49 -9.79 4.84
CA ASP A 48 10.22 -10.54 4.88
C ASP A 48 9.75 -11.06 3.51
N ALA A 49 10.47 -10.78 2.42
CA ALA A 49 10.13 -11.31 1.10
C ALA A 49 10.45 -12.81 1.07
N ASP A 50 9.40 -13.62 1.06
CA ASP A 50 9.50 -15.06 1.01
C ASP A 50 8.91 -15.61 -0.29
N PRO A 51 9.73 -15.79 -1.34
CA PRO A 51 9.26 -16.30 -2.62
C PRO A 51 8.72 -17.73 -2.54
N ASP A 52 9.19 -18.55 -1.58
CA ASP A 52 8.70 -19.91 -1.34
C ASP A 52 7.26 -19.90 -0.80
N ASN A 53 6.96 -18.94 0.10
CA ASN A 53 5.63 -18.65 0.59
C ASN A 53 4.85 -17.65 -0.28
N LYS A 54 5.32 -17.37 -1.50
CA LYS A 54 4.68 -16.48 -2.48
C LYS A 54 4.48 -15.04 -1.98
N ARG A 55 5.35 -14.59 -1.08
CA ARG A 55 5.41 -13.23 -0.57
C ARG A 55 6.55 -12.50 -1.28
N PHE A 56 6.26 -11.33 -1.83
CA PHE A 56 7.23 -10.59 -2.62
C PHE A 56 7.32 -9.14 -2.13
N ALA A 57 8.54 -8.64 -1.97
CA ALA A 57 8.78 -7.22 -1.77
C ALA A 57 8.21 -6.44 -2.97
N ALA A 58 7.38 -5.45 -2.68
CA ALA A 58 6.81 -4.54 -3.65
C ALA A 58 6.84 -3.11 -3.12
N ARG A 59 6.85 -2.15 -4.05
CA ARG A 59 6.53 -0.76 -3.73
C ARG A 59 5.07 -0.54 -4.05
N VAL A 60 4.34 -0.07 -3.04
CA VAL A 60 2.92 0.26 -3.16
C VAL A 60 2.75 1.76 -2.97
N SER A 61 1.98 2.38 -3.86
CA SER A 61 1.66 3.80 -3.75
C SER A 61 0.54 3.96 -2.74
N GLY A 62 0.90 4.30 -1.50
CA GLY A 62 -0.02 4.57 -0.39
C GLY A 62 -0.95 3.43 0.01
N PRO A 63 -1.43 3.37 1.25
CA PRO A 63 -2.80 2.94 1.47
C PRO A 63 -3.69 4.03 0.87
N SER A 64 -3.93 3.97 -0.44
CA SER A 64 -5.11 4.65 -0.97
C SER A 64 -6.28 3.96 -0.27
N LYS A 65 -6.87 4.59 0.76
CA LYS A 65 -8.32 4.48 0.91
C LYS A 65 -8.83 4.79 -0.48
N SER A 66 -9.25 3.77 -1.22
CA SER A 66 -9.98 3.99 -2.46
C SER A 66 -11.00 5.08 -2.16
N SER A 67 -11.05 6.08 -3.02
CA SER A 67 -12.05 7.15 -3.02
C SER A 67 -13.49 6.61 -3.22
N GLU A 68 -13.79 5.37 -2.87
CA GLU A 68 -15.12 4.75 -2.81
C GLU A 68 -15.64 4.77 -1.36
N GLY A 69 -15.58 5.95 -0.76
CA GLY A 69 -16.22 6.26 0.50
C GLY A 69 -17.20 7.41 0.30
N GLN A 70 -18.22 7.18 -0.55
CA GLN A 70 -19.65 7.47 -0.36
C GLN A 70 -20.40 7.41 -1.70
#